data_AF-A0A920DSB8-F1
#
_entry.id   AF-A0A920DSB8-F1
#
_cell.length_a   1.000
_cell.length_b   1.000
_cell.length_c   1.000
_cell.angle_alpha   90.00
_cell.angle_beta   90.00
_cell.angle_gamma   90.00
#
_symmetry.space_group_name_H-M   'P 1'
#
loop_
_entity.id
_entity.type
_entity.pdbx_description
1 polymer ?
#
loop_
_entity_poly.entity_id
_entity_poly.type
_entity_poly.pdbx_seq_one_letter_code
_entity_poly.pdbx_strand_id
1 'polypeptide(L)'
;MVFNPPYGVRIQADIPEMYKSIGNTLKKNYSGAEAWFLTSHMDGLKHVGLRASRKIEIYQAKLECRFVKYEMYQGSKKMKYKKV
;
A
#
# COMPACT_ATOMS: atom_id res chain seq x y z
N MET A 1 -6.46 -6.55 -6.66
CA MET A 1 -7.26 -5.34 -6.39
C MET A 1 -6.49 -4.10 -6.82
N VAL A 2 -7.14 -3.12 -7.43
CA VAL A 2 -6.53 -1.85 -7.83
C VAL A 2 -7.45 -0.71 -7.36
N PHE A 3 -6.91 0.33 -6.72
CA PHE A 3 -7.72 1.46 -6.25
C PHE A 3 -6.89 2.76 -6.15
N ASN A 4 -7.58 3.89 -6.00
CA ASN A 4 -6.96 5.21 -5.87
C ASN A 4 -7.47 5.90 -4.59
N PRO A 5 -6.84 5.63 -3.42
CA PRO A 5 -7.28 6.18 -2.15
C PRO A 5 -7.05 7.70 -2.11
N PRO A 6 -7.77 8.45 -1.26
CA PRO A 6 -7.44 9.83 -0.98
C PRO A 6 -5.97 10.01 -0.57
N TYR A 7 -5.33 11.05 -1.09
CA TYR A 7 -3.93 11.37 -0.78
C TYR A 7 -3.75 12.84 -0.37
N GLY A 8 -4.82 13.48 0.12
CA GLY A 8 -4.77 14.80 0.76
C GLY A 8 -4.81 16.01 -0.18
N VAL A 9 -4.82 15.81 -1.51
CA VAL A 9 -4.82 16.93 -2.48
C VAL A 9 -6.22 17.53 -2.69
N ARG A 10 -7.26 16.69 -2.74
CA ARG A 10 -8.65 17.12 -2.98
C ARG A 10 -9.58 16.88 -1.79
N ILE A 11 -9.32 15.79 -1.07
CA ILE A 11 -10.11 15.37 0.08
C ILE A 11 -9.18 15.38 1.28
N GLN A 12 -9.49 16.21 2.26
CA GLN A 12 -8.81 16.20 3.56
C GLN A 12 -9.30 14.98 4.35
N ALA A 13 -8.36 14.16 4.78
CA ALA A 13 -8.60 12.97 5.59
C ALA A 13 -7.41 12.81 6.53
N ASP A 14 -7.61 12.06 7.62
CA ASP A 14 -6.48 11.57 8.42
C ASP A 14 -5.73 10.51 7.60
N ILE A 15 -4.75 10.99 6.82
CA ILE A 15 -3.95 10.17 5.92
C ILE A 15 -3.22 9.05 6.68
N PRO A 16 -2.56 9.31 7.82
CA PRO A 16 -1.97 8.25 8.64
C PRO A 16 -2.94 7.12 9.01
N GLU A 17 -4.10 7.45 9.60
CA GLU A 17 -5.03 6.41 10.07
C GLU A 17 -5.70 5.68 8.90
N MET A 18 -6.01 6.38 7.80
CA MET A 18 -6.58 5.74 6.61
C MET A 18 -5.60 4.74 5.98
N TYR A 19 -4.33 5.10 5.80
CA TYR A 19 -3.34 4.21 5.19
C TYR A 19 -3.04 3.01 6.08
N LYS A 20 -3.05 3.20 7.39
CA LYS A 20 -2.97 2.10 8.37
C LYS A 20 -4.17 1.16 8.28
N SER A 21 -5.39 1.70 8.16
CA SER A 21 -6.61 0.90 7.97
C SER A 21 -6.57 0.10 6.66
N ILE A 22 -6.09 0.70 5.56
CA ILE A 22 -5.84 -0.01 4.29
C ILE A 22 -4.91 -1.19 4.51
N GLY A 23 -3.76 -0.97 5.15
CA GLY A 23 -2.78 -2.01 5.44
C GLY A 23 -3.34 -3.16 6.27
N ASN A 24 -4.05 -2.83 7.35
CA ASN A 24 -4.70 -3.81 8.22
C ASN A 24 -5.74 -4.64 7.47
N THR A 25 -6.56 -3.99 6.65
CA THR A 25 -7.59 -4.62 5.84
C THR A 25 -6.99 -5.59 4.82
N LEU A 26 -5.98 -5.14 4.07
CA LEU A 26 -5.26 -5.97 3.10
C LEU A 26 -4.64 -7.20 3.77
N LYS A 27 -3.98 -7.01 4.92
CA LYS A 27 -3.32 -8.11 5.63
C LYS A 27 -4.30 -9.13 6.21
N LYS A 28 -5.43 -8.68 6.76
CA LYS A 28 -6.40 -9.54 7.46
C LYS A 28 -7.30 -10.29 6.48
N ASN A 29 -7.78 -9.59 5.44
CA ASN A 29 -8.91 -10.08 4.64
C ASN A 29 -8.51 -10.54 3.23
N TYR A 30 -7.33 -10.17 2.75
CA TYR A 30 -6.92 -10.38 1.35
C TYR A 30 -5.65 -11.21 1.22
N SER A 31 -5.47 -12.23 2.05
CA SER A 31 -4.33 -13.13 1.96
C SER A 31 -4.29 -13.88 0.62
N GLY A 32 -3.11 -14.00 0.01
CA GLY A 32 -2.93 -14.61 -1.31
C GLY A 32 -3.21 -13.66 -2.49
N ALA A 33 -3.73 -12.46 -2.23
CA ALA A 33 -4.03 -11.49 -3.28
C ALA A 33 -2.88 -10.51 -3.53
N GLU A 34 -3.00 -9.80 -4.65
CA GLU A 34 -2.19 -8.62 -4.95
C GLU A 34 -3.05 -7.36 -4.87
N ALA A 35 -2.49 -6.30 -4.28
CA ALA A 35 -3.13 -5.00 -4.18
C ALA A 35 -2.22 -3.93 -4.77
N TRP A 36 -2.79 -3.08 -5.61
CA TRP A 36 -2.12 -1.93 -6.17
C TRP A 36 -2.90 -0.66 -5.84
N PHE A 37 -2.20 0.41 -5.50
CA PHE A 37 -2.85 1.70 -5.41
C PHE A 37 -1.95 2.87 -5.80
N LEU A 38 -2.59 3.96 -6.25
CA LEU A 38 -1.94 5.22 -6.60
C LEU A 38 -1.96 6.17 -5.41
N THR A 39 -0.86 6.88 -5.17
CA THR A 39 -0.81 7.94 -4.15
C THR A 39 0.24 8.99 -4.48
N SER A 40 -0.03 10.26 -4.20
CA SER A 40 0.99 11.31 -4.18
C SER A 40 1.54 11.58 -2.77
N HIS A 41 1.06 10.87 -1.74
CA HIS A 41 1.42 11.11 -0.34
C HIS A 41 2.46 10.08 0.14
N MET A 42 3.74 10.39 -0.08
CA MET A 42 4.84 9.46 0.21
C MET A 42 4.93 9.04 1.68
N ASP A 43 4.62 9.96 2.61
CA ASP A 43 4.61 9.64 4.03
C ASP A 43 3.46 8.70 4.42
N GLY A 44 2.35 8.72 3.67
CA GLY A 44 1.21 7.84 3.90
C GLY A 44 1.60 6.37 3.73
N LEU A 45 2.52 6.10 2.78
CA LEU A 45 3.03 4.75 2.54
C LEU A 45 3.74 4.15 3.77
N LYS A 46 4.31 4.97 4.65
CA LYS A 46 4.94 4.49 5.90
C LYS A 46 3.91 3.91 6.87
N HIS A 47 2.68 4.41 6.83
CA HIS A 47 1.60 3.98 7.73
C HIS A 47 0.89 2.70 7.28
N VAL A 48 1.08 2.26 6.03
CA VAL A 48 0.46 1.02 5.51
C VAL A 48 0.93 -0.22 6.28
N GLY A 49 2.11 -0.19 6.92
CA GLY A 49 2.59 -1.31 7.73
C GLY A 49 2.88 -2.59 6.94
N LEU A 50 2.88 -2.51 5.61
CA LEU A 50 3.24 -3.58 4.68
C LEU A 50 4.44 -3.14 3.84
N ARG A 51 5.28 -4.10 3.46
CA ARG A 51 6.39 -3.85 2.53
C ARG A 51 5.86 -3.93 1.11
N ALA A 52 5.94 -2.81 0.38
CA ALA A 52 5.65 -2.81 -1.06
C ALA A 52 6.63 -3.72 -1.80
N SER A 53 6.13 -4.56 -2.71
CA SER A 53 6.95 -5.40 -3.59
C SER A 53 7.41 -4.64 -4.84
N ARG A 54 6.68 -3.60 -5.24
CA ARG A 54 7.05 -2.71 -6.35
C ARG A 54 6.56 -1.28 -6.10
N LYS A 55 7.31 -0.30 -6.60
CA LYS A 55 6.90 1.11 -6.66
C LYS A 55 7.24 1.63 -8.06
N ILE A 56 6.26 2.23 -8.72
CA ILE A 56 6.43 2.83 -10.06
C ILE A 56 6.13 4.32 -9.94
N GLU A 57 6.99 5.16 -10.50
CA GLU A 57 6.73 6.60 -10.62
C GLU A 57 5.69 6.86 -11.71
N ILE A 58 4.68 7.66 -11.39
CA ILE A 58 3.65 8.08 -12.33
C ILE A 58 3.40 9.57 -12.14
N TYR A 59 3.22 10.29 -13.24
CA TYR A 59 2.79 11.69 -13.20
C TYR A 59 1.31 11.76 -13.56
N GLN A 60 0.48 12.18 -12.61
CA GLN A 60 -0.91 12.51 -12.88
C GLN A 60 -1.00 14.00 -13.21
N ALA A 61 -0.89 14.32 -14.50
CA ALA A 61 -0.61 15.66 -15.01
C ALA A 61 0.71 16.19 -14.40
N LYS A 62 0.66 17.24 -13.58
CA LYS A 62 1.83 17.82 -12.91
C LYS A 62 2.10 17.24 -11.51
N LEU A 63 1.25 16.31 -11.04
CA LEU A 63 1.38 15.71 -9.71
C LEU A 63 2.24 14.44 -9.79
N GLU A 64 3.33 14.42 -9.04
CA GLU A 64 4.13 13.21 -8.85
C GLU A 64 3.39 12.23 -7.93
N CYS A 65 3.19 11.01 -8.43
CA CYS A 65 2.53 9.92 -7.74
C CYS A 65 3.40 8.65 -7.76
N ARG A 66 3.07 7.71 -6.88
CA ARG A 66 3.58 6.36 -6.89
C ARG A 66 2.43 5.38 -7.08
N PHE A 67 2.60 4.46 -8.02
CA PHE A 67 1.77 3.27 -8.11
C PHE A 67 2.49 2.12 -7.41
N VAL A 68 1.95 1.73 -6.27
CA VAL A 68 2.60 0.81 -5.33
C VAL A 68 1.91 -0.54 -5.35
N LYS A 69 2.70 -1.62 -5.38
CA LYS A 69 2.25 -3.01 -5.30
C LYS A 69 2.48 -3.58 -3.91
N TYR A 70 1.48 -4.27 -3.38
CA TYR A 70 1.56 -5.11 -2.21
C TYR A 70 1.15 -6.54 -2.58
N GLU A 71 1.96 -7.49 -2.12
CA GLU A 71 1.66 -8.93 -2.21
C GLU A 71 1.34 -9.42 -0.81
N MET A 72 0.12 -9.88 -0.62
CA MET A 72 -0.36 -10.41 0.64
C MET A 72 -0.12 -11.91 0.62
N TYR A 73 0.63 -12.42 1.58
CA TYR A 73 0.96 -13.83 1.70
C TYR A 73 0.38 -14.41 2.99
N GLN A 74 0.10 -15.71 2.99
CA GLN A 74 -0.24 -16.42 4.22
C GLN A 74 1.01 -16.59 5.08
N GLY A 75 0.88 -16.35 6.38
CA GLY A 75 1.98 -16.46 7.36
C GLY A 75 2.96 -15.28 7.35
N SER A 76 4.19 -15.53 7.82
CA SER A 76 5.26 -14.52 7.90
C SER A 76 6.37 -14.84 6.91
N LYS A 77 6.91 -13.83 6.20
CA LYS A 77 8.10 -14.02 5.34
C LYS A 77 9.29 -14.60 6.11
N LYS A 78 9.37 -14.37 7.43
CA LYS A 78 10.40 -14.98 8.30
C LYS A 78 10.32 -16.52 8.36
N MET A 79 9.13 -17.12 8.20
CA MET A 79 8.96 -18.57 8.20
C MET A 79 9.47 -19.21 6.90
N LYS A 80 9.48 -18.47 5.79
CA LYS A 80 9.93 -18.97 4.48
C LYS A 80 11.45 -19.27 4.45
N TYR A 81 12.23 -18.62 5.32
CA TYR A 81 13.69 -18.79 5.42
C TYR A 81 14.15 -19.70 6.56
N LYS A 82 13.22 -20.29 7.33
CA LYS A 82 13.53 -21.26 8.42
C LYS A 82 13.48 -22.73 7.98
N LYS A 83 13.21 -23.01 6.70
CA LYS A 83 13.37 -24.34 6.10
C LYS A 83 14.64 -24.37 5.26
N VAL A 84 15.78 -24.52 5.93
CA VAL A 84 17.04 -25.05 5.36
C VAL A 84 17.57 -26.03 6.38
#